data_AF-A0A345NXS6-F1
#
_entry.id   AF-A0A345NXS6-F1
#
_cell.length_a   1.000
_cell.length_b   1.000
_cell.length_c   1.000
_cell.angle_alpha   90.00
_cell.angle_beta   90.00
_cell.angle_gamma   90.00
#
_symmetry.space_group_name_H-M   'P 1'
#
loop_
_entity.id
_entity.type
_entity.pdbx_description
1 polymer ?
#
loop_
_entity_poly.entity_id
_entity_poly.type
_entity_poly.pdbx_seq_one_letter_code
_entity_poly.pdbx_strand_id
1 'polypeptide(L)'
;MSPASVIFFMMFMAPIVLLLIVAAFWKKARVILLTVAVLVASGELYYVLYSQDAHLQEWYSQEETVNKYLNELYPGDQWVSRQPIRNTILSNGVEIVFTDEPEVAYLYIVEDGKVQLAGYSEGKHGGEPKRDR
;
A
#
# COMPACT_ATOMS: atom_id res chain seq x y z
N MET A 1 10.67 -5.75 12.66
CA MET A 1 10.87 -5.18 11.31
C MET A 1 10.75 -6.33 10.32
N SER A 2 9.95 -6.19 9.25
CA SER A 2 9.89 -7.26 8.25
C SER A 2 11.24 -7.36 7.52
N PRO A 3 11.65 -8.55 7.05
CA PRO A 3 12.89 -8.70 6.28
C PRO A 3 12.94 -7.75 5.07
N ALA A 4 11.79 -7.52 4.43
CA ALA A 4 11.66 -6.56 3.34
C ALA A 4 12.01 -5.13 3.77
N SER A 5 11.55 -4.67 4.94
CA SER A 5 11.89 -3.34 5.46
C SER A 5 13.39 -3.13 5.65
N VAL A 6 14.11 -4.18 6.07
CA VAL A 6 15.57 -4.11 6.25
C VAL A 6 16.28 -4.01 4.90
N ILE A 7 15.81 -4.76 3.90
CA ILE A 7 16.36 -4.73 2.54
C ILE A 7 16.17 -3.34 1.91
N PHE A 8 14.96 -2.78 1.99
CA PHE A 8 14.70 -1.42 1.49
C PHE A 8 15.56 -0.38 2.21
N PHE A 9 15.68 -0.47 3.53
CA PHE A 9 16.52 0.45 4.30
C PHE A 9 17.99 0.39 3.86
N MET A 10 18.55 -0.82 3.66
CA MET A 10 19.91 -0.97 3.15
C MET A 10 20.06 -0.41 1.73
N MET A 11 19.07 -0.63 0.87
CA MET A 11 19.10 -0.16 -0.52
C MET A 11 19.16 1.37 -0.62
N PHE A 12 18.42 2.10 0.22
CA PHE A 12 18.44 3.57 0.25
C PHE A 12 19.65 4.12 1.02
N MET A 13 20.03 3.51 2.15
CA MET A 13 21.12 4.06 2.97
C MET A 13 22.53 3.71 2.49
N ALA A 14 22.74 2.53 1.89
CA ALA A 14 24.07 2.10 1.43
C ALA A 14 24.74 3.09 0.44
N PRO A 15 24.07 3.62 -0.61
CA PRO A 15 24.70 4.56 -1.53
C PRO A 15 25.08 5.89 -0.85
N ILE A 16 24.24 6.40 0.05
CA ILE A 16 24.53 7.63 0.81
C ILE A 16 25.74 7.41 1.73
N VAL A 17 25.76 6.31 2.49
CA VAL A 17 26.86 5.98 3.40
C VAL A 17 28.17 5.79 2.63
N LEU A 18 28.13 5.13 1.47
CA LEU A 18 29.31 4.97 0.62
C LEU A 18 29.84 6.33 0.14
N LEU A 19 28.97 7.23 -0.33
CA LEU A 19 29.36 8.57 -0.76
C LEU A 19 29.96 9.39 0.39
N LEU A 20 29.41 9.27 1.60
CA LEU A 20 29.94 9.93 2.80
C LEU A 20 31.33 9.40 3.19
N ILE A 21 31.53 8.09 3.13
CA ILE A 21 32.83 7.46 3.39
C ILE A 21 33.86 7.96 2.36
N VAL A 22 33.54 7.90 1.07
CA VAL A 22 34.45 8.38 0.01
C VAL A 22 34.73 9.88 0.16
N ALA A 23 33.73 10.69 0.51
CA ALA A 23 33.90 12.12 0.77
C ALA A 23 34.83 12.42 1.95
N ALA A 24 34.84 11.56 2.98
CA ALA A 24 35.73 11.70 4.13
C ALA A 24 37.21 11.49 3.76
N PHE A 25 37.50 10.56 2.84
CA PHE A 25 38.86 10.26 2.40
C PHE A 25 39.34 11.17 1.25
N TRP A 26 38.44 11.63 0.37
CA TRP A 26 38.79 12.44 -0.80
C TRP A 26 38.50 13.93 -0.64
N LYS A 27 39.39 14.63 0.10
CA LYS A 27 39.27 16.07 0.40
C LYS A 27 39.11 16.98 -0.81
N LYS A 28 39.72 16.65 -1.97
CA LYS A 28 39.63 17.46 -3.20
C LYS A 28 38.25 17.41 -3.86
N ALA A 29 37.56 16.27 -3.77
CA ALA A 29 36.24 16.07 -4.35
C ALA A 29 35.11 16.09 -3.30
N ARG A 30 35.45 16.35 -2.02
CA ARG A 30 34.52 16.29 -0.89
C ARG A 30 33.25 17.10 -1.12
N VAL A 31 33.37 18.32 -1.63
CA VAL A 31 32.21 19.19 -1.89
C VAL A 31 31.30 18.55 -2.94
N ILE A 32 31.86 18.05 -4.05
CA ILE A 32 31.09 17.40 -5.12
C ILE A 32 30.39 16.14 -4.59
N LEU A 33 31.11 15.29 -3.86
CA LEU A 33 30.56 14.05 -3.30
C LEU A 33 29.45 14.30 -2.29
N LEU A 34 29.58 15.33 -1.46
CA LEU A 34 28.52 15.74 -0.52
C LEU A 34 27.30 16.29 -1.27
N THR A 35 27.50 17.10 -2.31
CA THR A 35 26.40 17.58 -3.15
C THR A 35 25.67 16.41 -3.81
N VAL A 36 26.39 15.43 -4.35
CA VAL A 36 25.79 14.22 -4.94
C VAL A 36 25.04 13.43 -3.87
N ALA A 37 25.59 13.25 -2.66
CA ALA A 37 24.90 12.56 -1.58
C ALA A 37 23.58 13.25 -1.19
N VAL A 38 23.55 14.59 -1.13
CA VAL A 38 22.34 15.36 -0.86
C VAL A 38 21.32 15.20 -2.00
N LEU A 39 21.75 15.23 -3.26
CA LEU A 39 20.86 15.02 -4.40
C LEU A 39 20.25 13.61 -4.39
N VAL A 40 21.05 12.58 -4.12
CA VAL A 40 20.58 11.20 -4.01
C VAL A 40 19.57 11.09 -2.87
N ALA A 41 19.91 11.57 -1.67
CA ALA A 41 19.00 11.52 -0.52
C ALA A 41 17.68 12.27 -0.79
N SER A 42 17.74 13.42 -1.48
CA SER A 42 16.55 14.20 -1.84
C SER A 42 15.68 13.46 -2.87
N GLY A 43 16.30 12.82 -3.87
CA GLY A 43 15.59 12.03 -4.87
C GLY A 43 14.93 10.78 -4.27
N GLU A 44 15.63 10.09 -3.36
CA GLU A 44 15.07 8.95 -2.63
C GLU A 44 13.91 9.36 -1.74
N LEU A 45 14.03 10.48 -1.01
CA LEU A 45 12.95 11.00 -0.18
C LEU A 45 11.73 11.36 -1.04
N TYR A 46 11.93 12.03 -2.18
CA TYR A 46 10.87 12.35 -3.12
C TYR A 46 10.17 11.08 -3.63
N TYR A 47 10.93 10.05 -4.02
CA TYR A 47 10.38 8.78 -4.47
C TYR A 47 9.54 8.08 -3.39
N VAL A 48 10.01 8.07 -2.14
CA VAL A 48 9.28 7.46 -1.02
C VAL A 48 7.99 8.21 -0.71
N LEU A 49 7.99 9.54 -0.76
CA LEU A 49 6.77 10.34 -0.58
C LEU A 49 5.79 10.12 -1.74
N TYR A 50 6.27 10.22 -2.98
CA TYR A 50 5.44 10.05 -4.18
C TYR A 50 4.80 8.66 -4.25
N SER A 51 5.55 7.60 -3.91
CA SER A 51 5.02 6.23 -3.92
C SER A 51 3.96 5.99 -2.85
N GLN A 52 4.06 6.63 -1.69
CA GLN A 52 3.01 6.58 -0.67
C GLN A 52 1.75 7.31 -1.11
N ASP A 53 1.89 8.52 -1.65
CA ASP A 53 0.75 9.32 -2.11
C ASP A 53 0.05 8.65 -3.30
N ALA A 54 0.81 8.10 -4.25
CA ALA A 54 0.27 7.38 -5.40
C ALA A 54 -0.54 6.13 -4.98
N HIS A 55 -0.03 5.35 -4.02
CA HIS A 55 -0.75 4.20 -3.49
C HIS A 55 -2.05 4.59 -2.79
N LEU A 56 -2.04 5.69 -2.02
CA LEU A 56 -3.26 6.19 -1.37
C LEU A 56 -4.28 6.65 -2.41
N GLN A 57 -3.84 7.37 -3.44
CA GLN A 57 -4.71 7.86 -4.51
C GLN A 57 -5.33 6.71 -5.31
N GLU A 58 -4.55 5.68 -5.64
CA GLU A 58 -5.06 4.48 -6.31
C GLU A 58 -6.11 3.76 -5.46
N TRP A 59 -5.85 3.63 -4.15
CA TRP A 59 -6.80 3.02 -3.23
C TRP A 59 -8.13 3.79 -3.14
N TYR A 60 -8.10 5.12 -3.03
CA TYR A 60 -9.33 5.94 -3.00
C TYR A 60 -10.14 5.80 -4.29
N SER A 61 -9.48 5.72 -5.45
CA SER A 61 -10.17 5.52 -6.73
C SER A 61 -10.85 4.16 -6.83
N GLN A 62 -10.22 3.12 -6.29
CA GLN A 62 -10.81 1.79 -6.24
C GLN A 62 -11.96 1.73 -5.22
N GLU A 63 -11.80 2.37 -4.06
CA GLU A 63 -12.82 2.47 -3.03
C GLU A 63 -14.11 3.10 -3.57
N GLU A 64 -14.01 4.21 -4.30
CA GLU A 64 -15.18 4.86 -4.92
C GLU A 64 -15.91 3.93 -5.90
N THR A 65 -15.14 3.20 -6.72
CA THR A 65 -15.69 2.26 -7.71
C THR A 65 -16.40 1.09 -7.03
N VAL A 66 -15.80 0.52 -5.99
CA VAL A 66 -16.38 -0.57 -5.19
C VAL A 66 -17.63 -0.09 -4.45
N ASN A 67 -17.58 1.09 -3.84
CA ASN A 67 -18.73 1.66 -3.14
C ASN A 67 -19.91 1.89 -4.09
N LYS A 68 -19.67 2.36 -5.32
CA LYS A 68 -20.72 2.51 -6.32
C LYS A 68 -21.34 1.16 -6.69
N TYR A 69 -20.51 0.15 -6.94
CA TYR A 69 -20.96 -1.20 -7.26
C TYR A 69 -21.81 -1.82 -6.12
N LEU A 70 -21.36 -1.67 -4.88
CA LEU A 70 -22.08 -2.19 -3.71
C LEU A 70 -23.40 -1.46 -3.45
N ASN A 71 -23.48 -0.15 -3.72
CA ASN A 71 -24.75 0.58 -3.63
C ASN A 71 -25.77 0.12 -4.66
N GLU A 72 -25.32 -0.28 -5.85
CA GLU A 72 -26.20 -0.84 -6.89
C GLU A 72 -26.66 -2.26 -6.53
N LEU A 73 -25.78 -3.08 -5.94
CA LEU A 73 -26.05 -4.48 -5.62
C LEU A 73 -26.84 -4.65 -4.30
N TYR A 74 -26.55 -3.82 -3.29
CA TYR A 74 -27.11 -3.88 -1.94
C TYR A 74 -27.58 -2.49 -1.46
N PRO A 75 -28.63 -1.91 -2.07
CA PRO A 75 -29.04 -0.51 -1.83
C PRO A 75 -29.57 -0.20 -0.42
N GLY A 76 -29.73 -1.21 0.44
CA GLY A 76 -30.20 -1.07 1.83
C GLY A 76 -29.14 -1.38 2.88
N ASP A 77 -27.98 -1.87 2.47
CA ASP A 77 -26.95 -2.33 3.39
C ASP A 77 -25.95 -1.21 3.70
N GLN A 78 -25.34 -1.27 4.88
CA GLN A 78 -24.25 -0.36 5.27
C GLN A 78 -22.98 -1.15 5.46
N TRP A 79 -21.86 -0.60 4.98
CA TRP A 79 -20.55 -1.23 5.10
C TRP A 79 -19.47 -0.19 5.43
N VAL A 80 -18.32 -0.69 5.86
CA VAL A 80 -17.11 0.10 6.10
C VAL A 80 -16.01 -0.44 5.21
N SER A 81 -15.38 0.45 4.45
CA SER A 81 -14.19 0.19 3.65
C SER A 81 -12.92 0.30 4.48
N ARG A 82 -11.95 -0.57 4.20
CA ARG A 82 -10.63 -0.60 4.84
C ARG A 82 -9.55 -0.91 3.81
N GLN A 83 -8.36 -0.40 4.06
CA GLN A 83 -7.18 -0.81 3.31
C GLN A 83 -6.83 -2.24 3.71
N PRO A 84 -6.59 -3.15 2.72
CA PRO A 84 -6.13 -4.48 3.03
C PRO A 84 -4.80 -4.38 3.79
N ILE A 85 -4.64 -5.20 4.82
CA ILE A 85 -3.42 -5.23 5.61
C ILE A 85 -2.25 -5.50 4.66
N ARG A 86 -1.22 -4.64 4.64
CA ARG A 86 -0.04 -4.66 3.73
C ARG A 86 0.69 -6.00 3.55
N ASN A 87 0.33 -7.04 4.29
CA ASN A 87 0.91 -8.38 4.19
C ASN A 87 0.12 -9.34 3.27
N THR A 88 -1.04 -8.95 2.73
CA THR A 88 -1.76 -9.77 1.74
C THR A 88 -1.21 -9.55 0.33
N ILE A 89 -1.11 -10.64 -0.42
CA ILE A 89 -0.54 -10.73 -1.79
C ILE A 89 -1.28 -9.81 -2.79
N LEU A 90 -2.49 -9.35 -2.43
CA LEU A 90 -3.30 -8.42 -3.20
C LEU A 90 -3.22 -7.04 -2.53
N SER A 91 -2.23 -6.23 -2.91
CA SER A 91 -2.09 -4.84 -2.45
C SER A 91 -3.12 -3.89 -3.05
N ASN A 92 -3.82 -4.32 -4.10
CA ASN A 92 -4.67 -3.47 -4.95
C ASN A 92 -6.17 -3.79 -4.78
N GLY A 93 -6.58 -4.11 -3.55
CA GLY A 93 -7.97 -4.40 -3.23
C GLY A 93 -8.55 -3.45 -2.18
N VAL A 94 -9.87 -3.44 -2.08
CA VAL A 94 -10.64 -2.74 -1.05
C VAL A 94 -11.30 -3.80 -0.18
N GLU A 95 -10.98 -3.78 1.11
CA GLU A 95 -11.60 -4.66 2.09
C GLU A 95 -12.89 -4.02 2.58
N ILE A 96 -13.99 -4.75 2.52
CA ILE A 96 -15.34 -4.29 2.85
C ILE A 96 -15.88 -5.16 3.98
N VAL A 97 -16.33 -4.51 5.05
CA VAL A 97 -17.01 -5.18 6.16
C VAL A 97 -18.43 -4.65 6.23
N PHE A 98 -19.41 -5.53 6.02
CA PHE A 98 -20.82 -5.15 6.14
C PHE A 98 -21.23 -5.06 7.60
N THR A 99 -22.11 -4.12 7.92
CA THR A 99 -22.55 -3.84 9.31
C THR A 99 -23.40 -4.98 9.88
N ASP A 100 -24.11 -5.71 9.01
CA ASP A 100 -24.89 -6.90 9.38
C ASP A 100 -24.02 -8.17 9.48
N GLU A 101 -22.76 -8.11 9.03
CA GLU A 101 -21.77 -9.20 9.07
C GLU A 101 -20.39 -8.69 9.49
N PRO A 102 -20.24 -8.15 10.71
CA PRO A 102 -19.01 -7.50 11.15
C PRO A 102 -17.83 -8.47 11.29
N GLU A 103 -18.09 -9.78 11.27
CA GLU A 103 -17.08 -10.84 11.39
C GLU A 103 -16.52 -11.30 10.03
N VAL A 104 -17.10 -10.86 8.91
CA VAL A 104 -16.66 -11.22 7.57
C VAL A 104 -16.10 -9.99 6.86
N ALA A 105 -14.89 -10.11 6.34
CA ALA A 105 -14.25 -9.08 5.53
C ALA A 105 -14.12 -9.57 4.09
N TYR A 106 -14.76 -8.86 3.16
CA TYR A 106 -14.77 -9.16 1.74
C TYR A 106 -13.71 -8.34 1.02
N LEU A 107 -12.85 -8.99 0.24
CA LEU A 107 -11.83 -8.32 -0.56
C LEU A 107 -12.33 -8.15 -2.00
N TYR A 108 -12.58 -6.91 -2.40
CA TYR A 108 -12.92 -6.56 -3.78
C TYR A 108 -11.70 -6.02 -4.51
N ILE A 109 -11.51 -6.44 -5.76
CA ILE A 109 -10.48 -5.92 -6.66
C ILE A 109 -11.14 -5.27 -7.87
N VAL A 110 -10.49 -4.24 -8.43
CA VAL A 110 -10.93 -3.58 -9.65
C VAL A 110 -9.95 -3.90 -10.76
N GLU A 111 -10.37 -4.75 -11.70
CA GLU A 111 -9.59 -5.10 -12.90
C GLU A 111 -10.35 -4.64 -14.14
N ASP A 112 -9.68 -3.89 -15.02
CA ASP A 112 -10.26 -3.35 -16.27
C ASP A 112 -11.61 -2.62 -16.06
N GLY A 113 -11.73 -1.89 -14.94
CA GLY A 113 -12.94 -1.14 -14.57
C GLY A 113 -14.11 -2.00 -14.09
N LYS A 114 -13.90 -3.29 -13.88
CA LYS A 114 -14.90 -4.22 -13.31
C LYS A 114 -14.53 -4.58 -11.88
N VAL A 115 -15.51 -4.51 -11.00
CA VAL A 115 -15.39 -4.94 -9.60
C VAL A 115 -15.58 -6.45 -9.54
N GLN A 116 -14.62 -7.16 -8.94
CA GLN A 116 -14.68 -8.60 -8.70
C GLN A 116 -14.41 -8.90 -7.24
N LEU A 117 -15.12 -9.89 -6.69
CA LEU A 117 -14.81 -10.41 -5.35
C LEU A 117 -13.60 -11.34 -5.47
N ALA A 118 -12.47 -10.94 -4.89
CA ALA A 118 -11.24 -11.74 -4.89
C ALA A 118 -11.24 -12.81 -3.78
N GLY A 119 -12.03 -12.61 -2.72
CA GLY A 119 -12.20 -13.56 -1.64
C GLY A 119 -12.74 -12.89 -0.38
N TYR A 120 -12.79 -13.65 0.70
CA TYR A 120 -13.20 -13.16 2.01
C TYR A 120 -12.32 -13.76 3.11
N SER A 121 -12.26 -13.08 4.25
CA SER A 121 -11.70 -13.61 5.49
C SER A 121 -12.79 -13.65 6.55
N GLU A 122 -12.88 -14.77 7.26
CA GLU A 122 -13.76 -14.92 8.41
C GLU A 122 -13.01 -14.68 9.72
N GLY A 123 -13.70 -14.04 10.67
CA GLY A 123 -13.29 -13.97 12.06
C GLY A 123 -13.36 -15.33 12.76
N LYS A 124 -12.74 -15.44 13.94
CA LYS A 124 -12.63 -16.69 14.72
C LYS A 124 -13.98 -17.29 15.18
N HIS A 125 -15.11 -16.62 14.96
CA HIS A 125 -16.46 -17.08 15.30
C HIS A 125 -17.38 -17.23 14.07
N GLY A 126 -16.75 -17.54 12.92
CA GLY A 126 -17.31 -18.09 11.68
C GLY A 126 -18.83 -18.26 11.59
N GLY A 127 -19.47 -17.30 10.94
CA GLY A 127 -20.71 -17.52 10.20
C GLY A 127 -20.39 -17.61 8.71
N GLU A 128 -21.08 -18.50 7.98
CA GLU A 128 -20.94 -18.58 6.52
C GLU A 128 -21.23 -17.22 5.87
N PRO A 129 -20.45 -16.80 4.86
CA PRO A 129 -20.66 -15.54 4.17
C PRO A 129 -21.99 -15.55 3.41
N LYS A 130 -22.89 -14.61 3.70
CA LYS A 130 -24.15 -14.50 2.93
C LYS A 130 -23.93 -14.04 1.49
N ARG A 131 -22.83 -13.32 1.23
CA ARG A 131 -22.57 -12.60 -0.03
C ARG A 131 -21.53 -13.29 -0.93
N ASP A 132 -21.22 -14.57 -0.68
CA ASP A 132 -20.34 -15.42 -1.50
C ASP A 132 -21.10 -16.18 -2.62
N ARG A 133 -22.35 -15.79 -2.92
CA ARG A 133 -23.23 -16.45 -3.91
C ARG A 133 -23.69 -15.51 -5.01
#